data_AF-A0A914DA25-F1
#
_entry.id   AF-A0A914DA25-F1
#
_cell.length_a   1.000
_cell.length_b   1.000
_cell.length_c   1.000
_cell.angle_alpha   90.00
_cell.angle_beta   90.00
_cell.angle_gamma   90.00
#
_symmetry.space_group_name_H-M   'P 1'
#
loop_
_entity.id
_entity.type
_entity.pdbx_description
1 polymer ?
#
loop_
_entity_poly.entity_id
_entity_poly.type
_entity_poly.pdbx_seq_one_letter_code
_entity_poly.pdbx_strand_id
1 'polypeptide(L)'
;MKLLFLYLSVLTFNELLCDTAVNKNEEALSRQKRLTVDGVETSNNERNAYQGSTRQFPIRIPYESSTDTDDIGQHANWGTCLMYLEGVTIVVIDHTKDKNGQKAVFAKINGTQGWNTWTFDETKTLDCTIKNATQNNTIWFHVQINISPEHPVIAMDGGYEVTGTLGFILTFKVPSLDNWYLDSVQLVDINIKKGSFIEQGITIDDFNQNDTTTTAYDTHYANIRGFYGYSFGCSSTPAIFFRTKEKVAVGIQLNNFQVEAYNIYANKDKAKGKVGIGFKSTVNDCVPTFSVGSWMSIIASLVLAAVFIFGFLMLNSIQTMDRFDDPKAKQIIINAKE
;
A
#
# COMPACT_ATOMS: atom_id res chain seq x y z
N MET A 1 0.06 40.62 -8.84
CA MET A 1 1.19 39.80 -8.36
C MET A 1 1.06 39.39 -6.89
N LYS A 2 0.65 40.27 -5.96
CA LYS A 2 0.42 39.90 -4.53
C LYS A 2 -0.73 38.90 -4.28
N LEU A 3 -1.78 38.89 -5.11
CA LEU A 3 -2.88 37.92 -4.97
C LEU A 3 -2.52 36.49 -5.40
N LEU A 4 -1.55 36.32 -6.31
CA LEU A 4 -1.14 35.00 -6.81
C LEU A 4 -0.28 34.25 -5.77
N PHE A 5 0.50 34.99 -4.98
CA PHE A 5 1.33 34.43 -3.91
C PHE A 5 0.50 33.92 -2.73
N LEU A 6 -0.60 34.61 -2.39
CA LEU A 6 -1.50 34.18 -1.31
C LEU A 6 -2.29 32.91 -1.68
N TYR A 7 -2.60 32.72 -2.97
CA TYR A 7 -3.30 31.52 -3.44
C TYR A 7 -2.39 30.29 -3.45
N LEU A 8 -1.08 30.44 -3.77
CA LEU A 8 -0.12 29.33 -3.71
C LEU A 8 0.24 28.90 -2.27
N SER A 9 0.24 29.83 -1.31
CA SER A 9 0.55 29.51 0.09
C SER A 9 -0.57 28.78 0.83
N VAL A 10 -1.83 28.93 0.39
CA VAL A 10 -2.97 28.25 1.04
C VAL A 10 -3.15 26.82 0.50
N LEU A 11 -2.82 26.57 -0.77
CA LEU A 11 -2.84 25.21 -1.33
C LEU A 11 -1.71 24.31 -0.79
N THR A 12 -0.54 24.88 -0.50
CA THR A 12 0.60 24.12 0.03
C THR A 12 0.46 23.74 1.51
N PHE A 13 -0.42 24.40 2.27
CA PHE A 13 -0.64 24.07 3.68
C PHE A 13 -1.70 22.98 3.92
N ASN A 14 -2.66 22.81 3.00
CA ASN A 14 -3.72 21.80 3.16
C ASN A 14 -3.31 20.38 2.72
N GLU A 15 -2.29 20.22 1.87
CA GLU A 15 -1.76 18.89 1.53
C GLU A 15 -0.74 18.38 2.55
N LEU A 16 -0.17 19.25 3.40
CA LEU A 16 0.89 18.87 4.33
C LEU A 16 0.39 18.17 5.62
N LEU A 17 -0.92 18.23 5.90
CA LEU A 17 -1.50 17.68 7.13
C LEU A 17 -1.91 16.20 7.05
N CYS A 18 -1.79 15.55 5.88
CA CYS A 18 -2.15 14.13 5.75
C CYS A 18 -0.95 13.17 5.70
N ASP A 19 0.29 13.68 5.75
CA ASP A 19 1.49 12.89 5.36
C ASP A 19 2.59 12.83 6.43
N THR A 20 2.25 12.94 7.71
CA THR A 20 3.24 12.78 8.80
C THR A 20 2.73 11.91 9.94
N ALA A 21 2.92 10.60 9.80
CA ALA A 21 3.39 9.69 10.87
C ALA A 21 3.44 8.24 10.38
N VAL A 22 4.35 7.91 9.45
CA VAL A 22 4.78 6.51 9.28
C VAL A 22 6.27 6.45 9.58
N ASN A 23 6.59 5.65 10.60
CA ASN A 23 7.87 5.61 11.27
C ASN A 23 8.89 4.89 10.37
N LYS A 24 9.84 5.62 9.77
CA LYS A 24 10.86 5.07 8.84
C LYS A 24 11.68 3.90 9.41
N ASN A 25 11.75 3.78 10.73
CA ASN A 25 12.44 2.67 11.39
C ASN A 25 11.64 1.35 11.33
N GLU A 26 10.32 1.41 11.16
CA GLU A 26 9.44 0.24 11.03
C GLU A 26 9.51 -0.35 9.61
N GLU A 27 9.67 0.49 8.58
CA GLU A 27 9.83 0.06 7.19
C GLU A 27 11.12 -0.75 6.97
N ALA A 28 12.25 -0.35 7.57
CA ALA A 28 13.51 -1.09 7.45
C ALA A 28 13.46 -2.46 8.14
N LEU A 29 12.83 -2.54 9.31
CA LEU A 29 12.64 -3.79 10.04
C LEU A 29 11.64 -4.72 9.33
N SER A 30 10.58 -4.16 8.73
CA SER A 30 9.63 -4.92 7.90
C SER A 30 10.30 -5.46 6.63
N ARG A 31 11.17 -4.68 5.98
CA ARG A 31 11.94 -5.13 4.81
C ARG A 31 12.88 -6.28 5.14
N GLN A 32 13.55 -6.25 6.30
CA GLN A 32 14.39 -7.38 6.74
C GLN A 32 13.56 -8.64 7.01
N LYS A 33 12.41 -8.54 7.70
CA LYS A 33 11.52 -9.68 7.94
C LYS A 33 10.91 -10.25 6.65
N ARG A 34 10.73 -9.42 5.61
CA ARG A 34 10.25 -9.83 4.27
C ARG A 34 11.31 -10.58 3.44
N LEU A 35 12.60 -10.37 3.72
CA LEU A 35 13.71 -10.96 2.95
C LEU A 35 14.23 -12.30 3.51
N THR A 36 14.06 -12.57 4.80
CA THR A 36 14.47 -13.83 5.42
C THR A 36 13.27 -14.75 5.61
N VAL A 37 13.03 -15.63 4.64
CA VAL A 37 12.25 -16.86 4.83
C VAL A 37 13.20 -17.90 5.41
N ASP A 38 13.64 -17.71 6.65
CA ASP A 38 14.46 -18.72 7.35
C ASP A 38 13.58 -19.55 8.28
N GLY A 39 13.69 -20.87 8.08
CA GLY A 39 12.73 -21.87 8.50
C GLY A 39 12.56 -22.02 10.02
N VAL A 40 11.30 -22.26 10.39
CA VAL A 40 10.93 -22.86 11.68
C VAL A 40 10.91 -24.36 11.46
N GLU A 41 11.76 -25.09 12.18
CA GLU A 41 11.74 -26.56 12.20
C GLU A 41 10.54 -27.07 13.02
N THR A 42 9.68 -27.88 12.42
CA THR A 42 8.68 -28.69 13.14
C THR A 42 8.64 -30.12 12.60
N SER A 43 8.48 -31.06 13.54
CA SER A 43 8.62 -32.50 13.39
C SER A 43 7.55 -33.20 12.52
N ASN A 44 7.97 -34.27 11.86
CA ASN A 44 7.34 -35.06 10.78
C ASN A 44 5.97 -35.75 11.02
N ASN A 45 4.95 -35.11 11.61
CA ASN A 45 3.70 -35.85 11.89
C ASN A 45 2.35 -35.15 11.61
N GLU A 46 2.26 -34.26 10.62
CA GLU A 46 0.99 -33.57 10.29
C GLU A 46 0.59 -33.67 8.82
N ARG A 47 0.39 -34.90 8.30
CA ARG A 47 -0.15 -35.12 6.93
C ARG A 47 -1.68 -35.07 6.83
N ASN A 48 -2.41 -34.77 7.91
CA ASN A 48 -3.88 -34.74 7.95
C ASN A 48 -4.48 -33.43 8.49
N ALA A 49 -3.72 -32.33 8.59
CA ALA A 49 -4.13 -31.14 9.37
C ALA A 49 -4.58 -29.92 8.55
N TYR A 50 -4.83 -30.05 7.24
CA TYR A 50 -4.98 -28.89 6.34
C TYR A 50 -6.42 -28.42 6.08
N GLN A 51 -7.44 -29.14 6.55
CA GLN A 51 -8.84 -28.70 6.42
C GLN A 51 -9.29 -27.89 7.64
N GLY A 52 -9.62 -26.61 7.44
CA GLY A 52 -10.27 -25.76 8.45
C GLY A 52 -9.38 -25.40 9.65
N SER A 53 -8.06 -25.43 9.48
CA SER A 53 -7.13 -25.14 10.57
C SER A 53 -7.09 -23.64 10.87
N THR A 54 -7.27 -23.29 12.14
CA THR A 54 -7.10 -21.91 12.62
C THR A 54 -5.61 -21.64 12.90
N ARG A 55 -5.10 -20.51 12.41
CA ARG A 55 -3.67 -20.15 12.47
C ARG A 55 -3.48 -18.75 13.04
N GLN A 56 -2.30 -18.49 13.60
CA GLN A 56 -1.96 -17.15 14.09
C GLN A 56 -1.72 -16.18 12.94
N PHE A 57 -2.21 -14.94 13.10
CA PHE A 57 -1.91 -13.80 12.23
C PHE A 57 -0.44 -13.36 12.47
N PRO A 58 0.38 -13.02 11.47
CA PRO A 58 0.06 -12.60 10.09
C PRO A 58 -0.22 -13.74 9.10
N ILE A 59 -0.90 -13.42 8.01
CA ILE A 59 -1.25 -14.39 6.95
C ILE A 59 -0.06 -14.60 6.02
N ARG A 60 0.21 -15.88 5.73
CA ARG A 60 1.19 -16.36 4.75
C ARG A 60 0.55 -17.47 3.92
N ILE A 61 0.49 -17.27 2.61
CA ILE A 61 -0.11 -18.20 1.65
C ILE A 61 0.86 -18.43 0.47
N PRO A 62 1.05 -19.69 0.04
CA PRO A 62 0.72 -20.92 0.77
C PRO A 62 1.45 -20.99 2.11
N TYR A 63 0.87 -21.76 3.03
CA TYR A 63 1.26 -21.81 4.45
C TYR A 63 2.54 -22.63 4.72
N GLU A 64 3.19 -23.18 3.70
CA GLU A 64 3.95 -24.42 3.86
C GLU A 64 5.16 -24.36 4.81
N SER A 65 5.18 -25.31 5.75
CA SER A 65 6.29 -25.69 6.63
C SER A 65 6.96 -26.99 6.18
N SER A 66 6.83 -27.40 4.93
CA SER A 66 7.42 -28.65 4.46
C SER A 66 8.85 -28.39 3.99
N THR A 67 9.78 -29.13 4.58
CA THR A 67 11.16 -29.21 4.10
C THR A 67 11.30 -30.11 2.89
N ASP A 68 10.18 -30.61 2.34
CA ASP A 68 10.13 -31.60 1.27
C ASP A 68 9.72 -30.94 -0.05
N THR A 69 10.57 -31.11 -1.03
CA THR A 69 10.52 -30.45 -2.34
C THR A 69 9.53 -31.07 -3.32
N ASP A 70 8.82 -32.10 -2.90
CA ASP A 70 8.03 -32.98 -3.76
C ASP A 70 6.52 -32.70 -3.70
N ASP A 71 6.05 -31.81 -2.82
CA ASP A 71 4.61 -31.52 -2.62
C ASP A 71 4.11 -30.26 -3.36
N ILE A 72 5.01 -29.38 -3.82
CA ILE A 72 4.66 -28.22 -4.67
C ILE A 72 4.01 -28.68 -6.01
N GLY A 73 4.30 -29.91 -6.44
CA GLY A 73 3.71 -30.54 -7.61
C GLY A 73 2.46 -31.40 -7.34
N GLN A 74 2.05 -31.59 -6.07
CA GLN A 74 0.95 -32.48 -5.70
C GLN A 74 -0.36 -31.75 -5.36
N HIS A 75 -0.31 -30.49 -4.94
CA HIS A 75 -1.51 -29.68 -4.72
C HIS A 75 -1.87 -28.90 -6.00
N ALA A 76 -2.83 -29.43 -6.77
CA ALA A 76 -3.26 -28.89 -8.07
C ALA A 76 -3.65 -27.39 -8.06
N ASN A 77 -3.99 -26.83 -6.88
CA ASN A 77 -4.50 -25.45 -6.74
C ASN A 77 -3.46 -24.44 -6.22
N TRP A 78 -2.29 -24.87 -5.73
CA TRP A 78 -1.29 -23.98 -5.09
C TRP A 78 -0.31 -23.35 -6.10
N GLY A 79 -0.29 -23.86 -7.33
CA GLY A 79 0.89 -23.92 -8.18
C GLY A 79 1.50 -22.61 -8.71
N THR A 80 0.94 -21.42 -8.43
CA THR A 80 1.50 -20.18 -9.03
C THR A 80 1.35 -18.88 -8.24
N CYS A 81 0.85 -18.89 -7.00
CA CYS A 81 0.53 -17.65 -6.30
C CYS A 81 1.09 -17.59 -4.86
N LEU A 82 1.45 -16.40 -4.40
CA LEU A 82 1.90 -16.11 -3.04
C LEU A 82 1.17 -14.89 -2.50
N MET A 83 0.81 -14.90 -1.21
CA MET A 83 0.24 -13.74 -0.53
C MET A 83 0.73 -13.65 0.91
N TYR A 84 1.06 -12.43 1.32
CA TYR A 84 1.42 -12.06 2.68
C TYR A 84 0.61 -10.84 3.11
N LEU A 85 0.08 -10.88 4.34
CA LEU A 85 -0.68 -9.78 4.91
C LEU A 85 -0.42 -9.71 6.42
N GLU A 86 0.12 -8.58 6.88
CA GLU A 86 0.40 -8.38 8.31
C GLU A 86 -0.74 -7.74 9.07
N GLY A 87 -1.57 -6.93 8.41
CA GLY A 87 -2.64 -6.21 9.09
C GLY A 87 -3.74 -5.75 8.15
N VAL A 88 -4.89 -5.43 8.71
CA VAL A 88 -6.01 -4.81 8.00
C VAL A 88 -6.49 -3.62 8.81
N THR A 89 -6.58 -2.45 8.18
CA THR A 89 -7.23 -1.29 8.75
C THR A 89 -8.65 -1.21 8.19
N ILE A 90 -9.63 -1.20 9.07
CA ILE A 90 -11.02 -0.93 8.73
C ILE A 90 -11.20 0.59 8.82
N VAL A 91 -11.81 1.17 7.80
CA VAL A 91 -12.10 2.61 7.71
C VAL A 91 -13.61 2.77 7.63
N VAL A 92 -14.16 3.63 8.47
CA VAL A 92 -15.59 3.97 8.41
C VAL A 92 -15.74 5.46 8.19
N ILE A 93 -16.49 5.83 7.15
CA ILE A 93 -16.82 7.20 6.78
C ILE A 93 -18.31 7.42 6.98
N ASP A 94 -18.69 8.36 7.84
CA ASP A 94 -20.08 8.80 7.95
C ASP A 94 -20.27 10.10 7.17
N HIS A 95 -21.00 10.05 6.06
CA HIS A 95 -21.21 11.22 5.20
C HIS A 95 -22.12 12.29 5.84
N THR A 96 -22.79 11.97 6.94
CA THR A 96 -23.66 12.90 7.67
C THR A 96 -23.01 13.55 8.87
N LYS A 97 -21.89 13.01 9.36
CA LYS A 97 -21.16 13.57 10.49
C LYS A 97 -19.91 14.28 10.01
N ASP A 98 -19.87 15.58 10.27
CA ASP A 98 -18.65 16.38 10.24
C ASP A 98 -18.36 16.82 11.68
N LYS A 99 -18.08 15.86 12.56
CA LYS A 99 -17.64 16.22 13.91
C LYS A 99 -16.15 16.57 13.80
N ASN A 100 -15.82 17.83 14.04
CA ASN A 100 -14.45 18.34 14.13
C ASN A 100 -13.57 18.22 12.85
N GLY A 101 -14.17 18.14 11.66
CA GLY A 101 -13.42 17.98 10.40
C GLY A 101 -12.98 16.55 10.10
N GLN A 102 -13.32 15.57 10.94
CA GLN A 102 -13.02 14.16 10.73
C GLN A 102 -14.23 13.42 10.18
N LYS A 103 -14.17 13.13 8.88
CA LYS A 103 -15.19 12.35 8.17
C LYS A 103 -14.94 10.84 8.23
N ALA A 104 -13.78 10.41 8.73
CA ALA A 104 -13.32 9.03 8.72
C ALA A 104 -12.72 8.63 10.07
N VAL A 105 -13.03 7.42 10.54
CA VAL A 105 -12.44 6.80 11.73
C VAL A 105 -11.82 5.45 11.34
N PHE A 106 -10.71 5.10 11.97
CA PHE A 106 -9.87 3.95 11.61
C PHE A 106 -9.74 2.97 12.78
N ALA A 107 -9.77 1.68 12.47
CA ALA A 107 -9.53 0.59 13.42
C ALA A 107 -8.53 -0.39 12.81
N LYS A 108 -7.39 -0.63 13.47
CA LYS A 108 -6.31 -1.44 12.93
C LYS A 108 -6.26 -2.82 13.58
N ILE A 109 -6.33 -3.85 12.75
CA ILE A 109 -6.05 -5.25 13.10
C ILE A 109 -4.60 -5.53 12.74
N ASN A 110 -3.76 -5.86 13.72
CA ASN A 110 -2.34 -6.11 13.49
C ASN A 110 -1.93 -7.54 13.88
N GLY A 111 -1.08 -8.17 13.07
CA GLY A 111 -0.49 -9.49 13.30
C GLY A 111 0.49 -9.53 14.45
N THR A 112 1.14 -8.42 14.77
CA THR A 112 2.16 -8.36 15.82
C THR A 112 1.61 -8.53 17.25
N GLN A 113 0.29 -8.37 17.44
CA GLN A 113 -0.35 -8.50 18.76
C GLN A 113 -0.60 -9.96 19.16
N GLY A 114 -0.61 -10.90 18.20
CA GLY A 114 -0.74 -12.34 18.45
C GLY A 114 -2.11 -12.84 18.93
N TRP A 115 -3.11 -11.96 19.11
CA TRP A 115 -4.44 -12.33 19.58
C TRP A 115 -5.39 -12.80 18.47
N ASN A 116 -5.18 -12.31 17.25
CA ASN A 116 -6.06 -12.60 16.13
C ASN A 116 -5.60 -13.86 15.40
N THR A 117 -6.57 -14.63 14.93
CA THR A 117 -6.31 -15.85 14.15
C THR A 117 -6.95 -15.75 12.78
N TRP A 118 -6.61 -16.64 11.87
CA TRP A 118 -7.23 -16.73 10.55
C TRP A 118 -7.48 -18.18 10.18
N THR A 119 -8.48 -18.42 9.36
CA THR A 119 -8.90 -19.77 8.96
C THR A 119 -8.34 -20.10 7.58
N PHE A 120 -7.63 -21.22 7.47
CA PHE A 120 -7.12 -21.74 6.19
C PHE A 120 -7.85 -23.04 5.80
N ASP A 121 -8.39 -23.07 4.59
CA ASP A 121 -8.96 -24.23 3.91
C ASP A 121 -8.48 -24.22 2.45
N GLU A 122 -7.68 -25.21 2.07
CA GLU A 122 -7.07 -25.30 0.73
C GLU A 122 -8.06 -25.13 -0.43
N THR A 123 -9.31 -25.55 -0.25
CA THR A 123 -10.33 -25.52 -1.31
C THR A 123 -11.13 -24.22 -1.35
N LYS A 124 -11.10 -23.44 -0.26
CA LYS A 124 -11.93 -22.25 -0.07
C LYS A 124 -11.15 -20.97 0.17
N THR A 125 -9.85 -21.06 0.47
CA THR A 125 -8.98 -19.93 0.78
C THR A 125 -8.27 -19.38 -0.45
N LEU A 126 -8.01 -20.20 -1.47
CA LEU A 126 -7.38 -19.74 -2.70
C LEU A 126 -7.75 -20.60 -3.91
N ASP A 127 -7.70 -20.00 -5.10
CA ASP A 127 -7.63 -20.71 -6.37
C ASP A 127 -6.58 -20.04 -7.24
N CYS A 128 -5.47 -20.74 -7.47
CA CYS A 128 -4.36 -20.26 -8.27
C CYS A 128 -4.17 -21.09 -9.53
N THR A 129 -5.28 -21.66 -10.02
CA THR A 129 -5.32 -22.45 -11.24
C THR A 129 -5.36 -21.56 -12.46
N ILE A 130 -4.31 -21.63 -13.28
CA ILE A 130 -4.27 -20.99 -14.60
C ILE A 130 -4.63 -22.02 -15.65
N LYS A 131 -5.80 -21.83 -16.28
CA LYS A 131 -6.38 -22.82 -17.20
C LYS A 131 -5.72 -22.78 -18.58
N ASN A 132 -5.36 -21.58 -19.08
CA ASN A 132 -4.61 -21.38 -20.33
C ASN A 132 -4.00 -19.98 -20.42
N ALA A 133 -2.76 -19.84 -20.90
CA ALA A 133 -2.03 -18.57 -21.04
C ALA A 133 -2.69 -17.53 -21.98
N THR A 134 -3.66 -17.93 -22.80
CA THR A 134 -4.33 -17.11 -23.82
C THR A 134 -5.75 -16.67 -23.44
N GLN A 135 -6.22 -17.02 -22.23
CA GLN A 135 -7.54 -16.64 -21.73
C GLN A 135 -7.41 -15.75 -20.49
N ASN A 136 -8.42 -14.90 -20.25
CA ASN A 136 -8.54 -14.08 -19.04
C ASN A 136 -8.64 -14.98 -17.80
N ASN A 137 -7.49 -15.36 -17.24
CA ASN A 137 -7.46 -16.18 -16.03
C ASN A 137 -7.81 -15.30 -14.83
N THR A 138 -8.42 -15.94 -13.84
CA THR A 138 -8.83 -15.29 -12.60
C THR A 138 -8.24 -16.08 -11.44
N ILE A 139 -7.62 -15.37 -10.52
CA ILE A 139 -6.98 -15.92 -9.31
C ILE A 139 -7.65 -15.22 -8.13
N TRP A 140 -7.99 -15.96 -7.09
CA TRP A 140 -8.64 -15.34 -5.94
C TRP A 140 -8.08 -15.85 -4.61
N PHE A 141 -8.12 -14.96 -3.61
CA PHE A 141 -7.74 -15.24 -2.23
C PHE A 141 -8.90 -14.87 -1.33
N HIS A 142 -9.38 -15.82 -0.56
CA HIS A 142 -10.41 -15.62 0.46
C HIS A 142 -9.74 -15.60 1.83
N VAL A 143 -9.75 -14.42 2.45
CA VAL A 143 -9.16 -14.16 3.75
C VAL A 143 -10.26 -14.10 4.79
N GLN A 144 -10.20 -14.96 5.81
CA GLN A 144 -11.09 -14.94 6.96
C GLN A 144 -10.28 -14.81 8.25
N ILE A 145 -10.40 -13.67 8.91
CA ILE A 145 -9.72 -13.33 10.16
C ILE A 145 -10.72 -13.44 11.31
N ASN A 146 -10.41 -14.25 12.31
CA ASN A 146 -11.18 -14.37 13.55
C ASN A 146 -10.58 -13.41 14.60
N ILE A 147 -11.36 -12.43 15.02
CA ILE A 147 -11.00 -11.44 16.03
C ILE A 147 -11.29 -12.03 17.42
N SER A 148 -10.33 -11.95 18.32
CA SER A 148 -10.49 -12.48 19.69
C SER A 148 -11.59 -11.71 20.45
N PRO A 149 -12.54 -12.40 21.09
CA PRO A 149 -13.60 -11.74 21.86
C PRO A 149 -13.08 -11.02 23.11
N GLU A 150 -11.91 -11.42 23.63
CA GLU A 150 -11.28 -10.78 24.80
C GLU A 150 -10.57 -9.46 24.43
N HIS A 151 -10.21 -9.30 23.16
CA HIS A 151 -9.45 -8.16 22.65
C HIS A 151 -10.14 -7.60 21.39
N PRO A 152 -11.32 -6.97 21.55
CA PRO A 152 -12.03 -6.39 20.41
C PRO A 152 -11.22 -5.24 19.80
N VAL A 153 -11.36 -5.04 18.50
CA VAL A 153 -10.60 -4.02 17.78
C VAL A 153 -11.37 -2.71 17.88
N ILE A 154 -10.88 -1.81 18.73
CA ILE A 154 -11.51 -0.52 19.00
C ILE A 154 -10.92 0.53 18.06
N ALA A 155 -11.79 1.28 17.39
CA ALA A 155 -11.37 2.36 16.52
C ALA A 155 -10.74 3.52 17.30
N MET A 156 -9.90 4.31 16.64
CA MET A 156 -9.34 5.54 17.25
C MET A 156 -10.47 6.40 17.84
N ASP A 157 -10.21 6.95 19.03
CA ASP A 157 -11.18 7.76 19.80
C ASP A 157 -12.48 7.05 20.21
N GLY A 158 -12.52 5.72 20.17
CA GLY A 158 -13.68 4.92 20.58
C GLY A 158 -14.87 5.04 19.62
N GLY A 159 -14.60 5.36 18.35
CA GLY A 159 -15.65 5.60 17.35
C GLY A 159 -16.56 4.40 17.08
N TYR A 160 -16.00 3.20 17.04
CA TYR A 160 -16.69 1.92 16.88
C TYR A 160 -15.81 0.75 17.36
N GLU A 161 -16.41 -0.43 17.46
CA GLU A 161 -15.74 -1.66 17.87
C GLU A 161 -15.99 -2.75 16.83
N VAL A 162 -14.96 -3.47 16.42
CA VAL A 162 -15.06 -4.60 15.48
C VAL A 162 -14.87 -5.90 16.25
N THR A 163 -15.80 -6.83 16.06
CA THR A 163 -15.83 -8.13 16.76
C THR A 163 -16.21 -9.26 15.82
N GLY A 164 -15.96 -10.51 16.22
CA GLY A 164 -16.33 -11.67 15.43
C GLY A 164 -15.34 -11.94 14.31
N THR A 165 -15.83 -12.01 13.08
CA THR A 165 -15.06 -12.41 11.90
C THR A 165 -14.98 -11.29 10.88
N LEU A 166 -13.82 -11.18 10.24
CA LEU A 166 -13.59 -10.31 9.08
C LEU A 166 -13.22 -11.18 7.88
N GLY A 167 -14.15 -11.31 6.95
CA GLY A 167 -14.00 -12.08 5.72
C GLY A 167 -13.98 -11.19 4.49
N PHE A 168 -13.00 -11.36 3.60
CA PHE A 168 -13.01 -10.71 2.28
C PHE A 168 -12.32 -11.56 1.21
N ILE A 169 -12.76 -11.40 -0.04
CA ILE A 169 -12.22 -12.09 -1.21
C ILE A 169 -11.54 -11.06 -2.11
N LEU A 170 -10.26 -11.29 -2.41
CA LEU A 170 -9.49 -10.55 -3.40
C LEU A 170 -9.49 -11.33 -4.70
N THR A 171 -9.97 -10.73 -5.79
CA THR A 171 -9.98 -11.34 -7.13
C THR A 171 -9.04 -10.60 -8.05
N PHE A 172 -8.06 -11.31 -8.58
CA PHE A 172 -7.06 -10.83 -9.53
C PHE A 172 -7.37 -11.35 -10.93
N LYS A 173 -7.29 -10.47 -11.93
CA LYS A 173 -7.34 -10.84 -13.34
C LYS A 173 -5.93 -10.87 -13.94
N VAL A 174 -5.69 -11.90 -14.74
CA VAL A 174 -4.46 -12.11 -15.52
C VAL A 174 -4.87 -12.14 -16.99
N PRO A 175 -5.00 -10.97 -17.65
CA PRO A 175 -5.46 -10.93 -19.04
C PRO A 175 -4.38 -11.37 -20.03
N SER A 176 -3.10 -11.24 -19.66
CA SER A 176 -1.97 -11.82 -20.39
C SER A 176 -0.92 -12.33 -19.41
N LEU A 177 0.05 -13.11 -19.89
CA LEU A 177 1.17 -13.56 -19.05
C LEU A 177 2.05 -12.41 -18.53
N ASP A 178 1.94 -11.22 -19.12
CA ASP A 178 2.80 -10.07 -18.82
C ASP A 178 2.29 -9.19 -17.70
N ASN A 179 1.00 -9.25 -17.37
CA ASN A 179 0.40 -8.38 -16.39
C ASN A 179 -0.72 -9.05 -15.60
N TRP A 180 -0.95 -8.54 -14.40
CA TRP A 180 -2.08 -8.92 -13.57
C TRP A 180 -2.48 -7.73 -12.70
N TYR A 181 -3.75 -7.66 -12.34
CA TYR A 181 -4.28 -6.57 -11.51
C TYR A 181 -5.43 -7.05 -10.65
N LEU A 182 -5.67 -6.35 -9.54
CA LEU A 182 -6.85 -6.55 -8.71
C LEU A 182 -8.09 -6.06 -9.45
N ASP A 183 -8.99 -6.98 -9.75
CA ASP A 183 -10.23 -6.70 -10.49
C ASP A 183 -11.37 -6.36 -9.54
N SER A 184 -11.58 -7.17 -8.51
CA SER A 184 -12.66 -6.95 -7.55
C SER A 184 -12.24 -7.38 -6.14
N VAL A 185 -12.84 -6.71 -5.16
CA VAL A 185 -12.77 -7.08 -3.75
C VAL A 185 -14.18 -7.20 -3.23
N GLN A 186 -14.44 -8.28 -2.51
CA GLN A 186 -15.75 -8.58 -1.95
C GLN A 186 -15.63 -8.76 -0.45
N LEU A 187 -16.52 -8.12 0.30
CA LEU A 187 -16.63 -8.25 1.74
C LEU A 187 -17.62 -9.38 2.06
N VAL A 188 -17.15 -10.42 2.73
CA VAL A 188 -17.95 -11.62 3.05
C VAL A 188 -18.59 -11.50 4.41
N ASP A 189 -17.80 -11.07 5.40
CA ASP A 189 -18.21 -11.02 6.79
C ASP A 189 -17.56 -9.81 7.47
N ILE A 190 -18.37 -9.00 8.15
CA ILE A 190 -17.88 -7.98 9.08
C ILE A 190 -18.97 -7.65 10.11
N ASN A 191 -18.56 -7.52 11.37
CA ASN A 191 -19.44 -7.05 12.43
C ASN A 191 -18.83 -5.85 13.16
N ILE A 192 -19.42 -4.68 12.92
CA ILE A 192 -19.07 -3.39 13.52
C ILE A 192 -20.18 -3.01 14.51
N LYS A 193 -19.84 -2.98 15.79
CA LYS A 193 -20.75 -2.48 16.83
C LYS A 193 -20.82 -0.96 16.82
N LYS A 194 -21.98 -0.45 17.25
CA LYS A 194 -22.19 0.99 17.47
C LYS A 194 -21.15 1.57 18.43
N GLY A 195 -20.79 2.83 18.24
CA GLY A 195 -19.86 3.55 19.09
C GLY A 195 -20.15 5.04 19.12
N SER A 196 -19.18 5.87 19.50
CA SER A 196 -19.37 7.33 19.54
C SER A 196 -19.54 7.96 18.15
N PHE A 197 -19.01 7.30 17.11
CA PHE A 197 -19.04 7.75 15.72
C PHE A 197 -20.26 7.19 14.97
N ILE A 198 -20.56 5.90 15.10
CA ILE A 198 -21.66 5.23 14.37
C ILE A 198 -22.85 4.97 15.32
N GLU A 199 -24.05 5.44 14.93
CA GLU A 199 -25.26 5.34 15.77
C GLU A 199 -25.93 3.97 15.72
N GLN A 200 -25.72 3.24 14.61
CA GLN A 200 -26.23 1.89 14.37
C GLN A 200 -25.05 0.96 14.10
N GLY A 201 -25.13 -0.29 14.59
CA GLY A 201 -24.13 -1.29 14.25
C GLY A 201 -24.29 -1.73 12.79
N ILE A 202 -23.18 -2.02 12.13
CA ILE A 202 -23.16 -2.54 10.76
C ILE A 202 -22.75 -4.01 10.84
N THR A 203 -23.62 -4.90 10.42
CA THR A 203 -23.34 -6.33 10.34
C THR A 203 -23.59 -6.78 8.91
N ILE A 204 -22.59 -7.39 8.31
CA ILE A 204 -22.67 -8.02 6.99
C ILE A 204 -22.34 -9.49 7.25
N ASP A 205 -23.36 -10.33 7.20
CA ASP A 205 -23.22 -11.78 7.38
C ASP A 205 -23.52 -12.46 6.03
N ASP A 206 -22.65 -13.39 5.66
CA ASP A 206 -22.70 -14.24 4.48
C ASP A 206 -22.76 -13.53 3.11
N PHE A 207 -21.83 -13.94 2.24
CA PHE A 207 -21.80 -13.54 0.85
C PHE A 207 -23.05 -14.03 0.11
N ASN A 208 -23.90 -13.08 -0.29
CA ASN A 208 -24.94 -13.32 -1.28
C ASN A 208 -24.46 -12.75 -2.62
N GLN A 209 -24.22 -13.60 -3.62
CA GLN A 209 -23.63 -13.23 -4.92
C GLN A 209 -24.45 -12.16 -5.68
N ASN A 210 -25.70 -11.95 -5.29
CA ASN A 210 -26.61 -10.96 -5.84
C ASN A 210 -26.62 -9.62 -5.08
N ASP A 211 -25.95 -9.52 -3.92
CA ASP A 211 -25.92 -8.28 -3.17
C ASP A 211 -24.75 -7.40 -3.62
N THR A 212 -25.08 -6.35 -4.37
CA THR A 212 -24.08 -5.37 -4.84
C THR A 212 -23.44 -4.57 -3.70
N THR A 213 -23.89 -4.72 -2.45
CA THR A 213 -23.32 -4.01 -1.30
C THR A 213 -22.02 -4.59 -0.77
N THR A 214 -21.80 -5.88 -1.03
CA THR A 214 -20.58 -6.59 -0.60
C THR A 214 -19.43 -6.37 -1.57
N THR A 215 -19.70 -5.88 -2.79
CA THR A 215 -18.66 -5.61 -3.78
C THR A 215 -18.10 -4.18 -3.62
N ALA A 216 -16.79 -4.06 -3.77
CA ALA A 216 -16.11 -2.77 -3.75
C ALA A 216 -16.65 -1.85 -4.85
N TYR A 217 -16.75 -0.56 -4.54
CA TYR A 217 -17.24 0.45 -5.49
C TYR A 217 -16.32 0.60 -6.71
N ASP A 218 -15.02 0.72 -6.45
CA ASP A 218 -13.97 0.78 -7.45
C ASP A 218 -12.64 0.31 -6.84
N THR A 219 -12.05 -0.72 -7.43
CA THR A 219 -10.75 -1.30 -7.04
C THR A 219 -9.57 -0.63 -7.74
N HIS A 220 -9.82 0.18 -8.77
CA HIS A 220 -8.78 0.83 -9.56
C HIS A 220 -7.91 1.77 -8.72
N TYR A 221 -8.52 2.44 -7.73
CA TYR A 221 -7.82 3.34 -6.82
C TYR A 221 -6.84 2.64 -5.88
N ALA A 222 -7.04 1.34 -5.60
CA ALA A 222 -6.08 0.58 -4.82
C ALA A 222 -4.76 0.37 -5.58
N ASN A 223 -4.79 0.49 -6.91
CA ASN A 223 -3.65 0.38 -7.83
C ASN A 223 -2.78 -0.87 -7.57
N ILE A 224 -3.42 -1.97 -7.14
CA ILE A 224 -2.76 -3.24 -6.90
C ILE A 224 -2.62 -3.95 -8.24
N ARG A 225 -1.42 -3.88 -8.80
CA ARG A 225 -1.07 -4.48 -10.09
C ARG A 225 0.38 -4.93 -10.12
N GLY A 226 0.64 -5.96 -10.91
CA GLY A 226 1.98 -6.45 -11.16
C GLY A 226 2.23 -6.74 -12.62
N PHE A 227 3.51 -6.90 -12.92
CA PHE A 227 4.01 -7.27 -14.23
C PHE A 227 4.75 -8.60 -14.11
N TYR A 228 4.98 -9.25 -15.25
CA TYR A 228 5.74 -10.48 -15.29
C TYR A 228 7.09 -10.32 -14.60
N GLY A 229 7.37 -11.23 -13.67
CA GLY A 229 8.63 -11.22 -12.93
C GLY A 229 8.68 -10.22 -11.77
N TYR A 230 7.59 -9.53 -11.44
CA TYR A 230 7.51 -8.64 -10.27
C TYR A 230 6.41 -9.09 -9.31
N SER A 231 6.74 -9.18 -8.03
CA SER A 231 5.73 -9.22 -6.97
C SER A 231 5.23 -7.80 -6.68
N PHE A 232 4.04 -7.64 -6.12
CA PHE A 232 3.56 -6.34 -5.62
C PHE A 232 3.73 -6.31 -4.11
N GLY A 233 4.27 -5.23 -3.55
CA GLY A 233 4.40 -5.03 -2.12
C GLY A 233 4.01 -3.61 -1.72
N CYS A 234 3.31 -3.46 -0.61
CA CYS A 234 2.85 -2.17 -0.13
C CYS A 234 2.83 -2.12 1.40
N SER A 235 3.34 -1.04 1.99
CA SER A 235 3.26 -0.82 3.44
C SER A 235 1.83 -0.55 3.91
N SER A 236 1.05 0.22 3.15
CA SER A 236 -0.35 0.52 3.42
C SER A 236 -1.07 0.86 2.11
N THR A 237 -2.00 0.02 1.68
CA THR A 237 -2.74 0.28 0.43
C THR A 237 -3.73 1.42 0.61
N PRO A 238 -4.17 2.10 -0.46
CA PRO A 238 -5.37 2.92 -0.40
C PRO A 238 -6.56 2.09 0.11
N ALA A 239 -7.48 2.72 0.83
CA ALA A 239 -8.67 2.05 1.34
C ALA A 239 -9.63 1.71 0.18
N ILE A 240 -10.08 0.46 0.16
CA ILE A 240 -11.06 -0.07 -0.79
C ILE A 240 -12.42 0.04 -0.13
N PHE A 241 -13.30 0.88 -0.67
CA PHE A 241 -14.63 1.13 -0.11
C PHE A 241 -15.70 0.24 -0.73
N PHE A 242 -16.62 -0.22 0.11
CA PHE A 242 -17.76 -1.05 -0.25
C PHE A 242 -19.04 -0.24 -0.34
N ARG A 243 -19.98 -0.72 -1.15
CA ARG A 243 -21.28 -0.06 -1.34
C ARG A 243 -22.19 -0.36 -0.16
N THR A 244 -22.21 0.47 0.88
CA THR A 244 -23.18 0.30 1.96
C THR A 244 -24.50 0.98 1.59
N LYS A 245 -25.66 0.39 1.95
CA LYS A 245 -27.00 0.98 1.75
C LYS A 245 -27.25 2.20 2.66
N GLU A 246 -26.41 2.38 3.67
CA GLU A 246 -26.52 3.43 4.69
C GLU A 246 -25.75 4.69 4.30
N LYS A 247 -25.93 5.77 5.08
CA LYS A 247 -25.15 7.03 4.98
C LYS A 247 -23.67 6.88 5.36
N VAL A 248 -23.26 5.66 5.70
CA VAL A 248 -21.95 5.29 6.20
C VAL A 248 -21.28 4.40 5.16
N ALA A 249 -20.06 4.74 4.74
CA ALA A 249 -19.24 3.91 3.86
C ALA A 249 -18.19 3.16 4.68
N VAL A 250 -18.07 1.86 4.46
CA VAL A 250 -17.04 1.01 5.08
C VAL A 250 -15.98 0.71 4.03
N GLY A 251 -14.71 0.77 4.41
CA GLY A 251 -13.59 0.39 3.57
C GLY A 251 -12.54 -0.42 4.32
N ILE A 252 -11.73 -1.15 3.57
CA ILE A 252 -10.58 -1.89 4.10
C ILE A 252 -9.30 -1.41 3.45
N GLN A 253 -8.26 -1.26 4.26
CA GLN A 253 -6.91 -0.98 3.84
C GLN A 253 -6.03 -2.16 4.26
N LEU A 254 -5.20 -2.65 3.34
CA LEU A 254 -4.29 -3.77 3.59
C LEU A 254 -2.95 -3.20 4.08
N ASN A 255 -2.50 -3.64 5.26
CA ASN A 255 -1.24 -3.21 5.86
C ASN A 255 -0.17 -4.27 5.65
N ASN A 256 1.00 -3.83 5.20
CA ASN A 256 2.13 -4.66 4.86
C ASN A 256 1.69 -5.88 4.02
N PHE A 257 1.12 -5.54 2.86
CA PHE A 257 0.55 -6.49 1.92
C PHE A 257 1.56 -6.78 0.81
N GLN A 258 1.80 -8.07 0.54
CA GLN A 258 2.60 -8.49 -0.59
C GLN A 258 1.91 -9.63 -1.32
N VAL A 259 1.84 -9.56 -2.64
CA VAL A 259 1.17 -10.58 -3.46
C VAL A 259 1.92 -10.80 -4.76
N GLU A 260 2.01 -12.07 -5.15
CA GLU A 260 2.53 -12.51 -6.43
C GLU A 260 1.48 -13.45 -7.00
N ALA A 261 0.65 -12.95 -7.92
CA ALA A 261 -0.49 -13.71 -8.43
C ALA A 261 -0.07 -14.86 -9.36
N TYR A 262 1.04 -14.69 -10.09
CA TYR A 262 1.48 -15.65 -11.10
C TYR A 262 3.02 -15.77 -11.15
N ASN A 263 3.49 -16.95 -11.54
CA ASN A 263 4.89 -17.26 -11.86
C ASN A 263 5.85 -17.13 -10.67
N ILE A 264 5.49 -17.80 -9.58
CA ILE A 264 6.30 -17.89 -8.35
C ILE A 264 7.74 -18.28 -8.65
N TYR A 265 8.65 -17.62 -7.94
CA TYR A 265 10.06 -18.01 -7.95
C TYR A 265 10.28 -19.20 -7.03
N ALA A 266 10.66 -20.32 -7.62
CA ALA A 266 11.21 -21.46 -6.89
C ALA A 266 12.70 -21.21 -6.67
N ASN A 267 13.10 -20.89 -5.44
CA ASN A 267 14.50 -20.80 -5.08
C ASN A 267 15.08 -22.22 -5.02
N LYS A 268 15.89 -22.56 -6.01
CA LYS A 268 16.63 -23.84 -6.05
C LYS A 268 17.93 -23.65 -5.28
N ASP A 269 17.89 -23.78 -3.96
CA ASP A 269 19.10 -23.89 -3.16
C ASP A 269 19.74 -25.27 -3.39
N LYS A 270 20.55 -25.34 -4.46
CA LYS A 270 21.30 -26.55 -4.87
C LYS A 270 22.21 -27.11 -3.76
N ALA A 271 22.57 -26.30 -2.77
CA ALA A 271 23.44 -26.68 -1.66
C ALA A 271 22.74 -27.50 -0.56
N LYS A 272 21.40 -27.48 -0.48
CA LYS A 272 20.62 -28.18 0.58
C LYS A 272 19.57 -29.14 0.04
N GLY A 273 19.44 -29.27 -1.30
CA GLY A 273 18.40 -30.10 -1.91
C GLY A 273 16.97 -29.62 -1.64
N LYS A 274 16.80 -28.38 -1.14
CA LYS A 274 15.49 -27.78 -0.81
C LYS A 274 15.12 -26.73 -1.86
N VAL A 275 13.90 -26.81 -2.36
CA VAL A 275 13.26 -25.85 -3.26
C VAL A 275 12.31 -25.04 -2.38
N GLY A 276 12.74 -23.85 -1.96
CA GLY A 276 11.89 -22.93 -1.24
C GLY A 276 11.04 -22.13 -2.22
N ILE A 277 9.74 -22.03 -1.96
CA ILE A 277 8.90 -21.02 -2.61
C ILE A 277 9.04 -19.70 -1.86
N GLY A 278 9.22 -18.61 -2.60
CA GLY A 278 9.37 -17.29 -2.01
C GLY A 278 9.02 -16.21 -3.00
N PHE A 279 8.75 -15.02 -2.47
CA PHE A 279 8.55 -13.85 -3.30
C PHE A 279 9.81 -13.55 -4.11
N LYS A 280 9.62 -13.07 -5.33
CA LYS A 280 10.75 -12.53 -6.11
C LYS A 280 11.41 -11.36 -5.41
N SER A 281 12.72 -11.22 -5.60
CA SER A 281 13.49 -10.06 -5.12
C SER A 281 13.09 -8.75 -5.82
N THR A 282 12.50 -8.85 -7.00
CA THR A 282 11.89 -7.75 -7.76
C THR A 282 10.47 -7.50 -7.26
N VAL A 283 10.28 -6.35 -6.62
CA VAL A 283 9.01 -5.92 -6.03
C VAL A 283 8.58 -4.58 -6.64
N ASN A 284 7.34 -4.51 -7.11
CA ASN A 284 6.64 -3.28 -7.47
C ASN A 284 6.01 -2.69 -6.21
N ASP A 285 6.41 -1.47 -5.85
CA ASP A 285 5.90 -0.78 -4.67
C ASP A 285 4.64 0.05 -5.02
N CYS A 286 3.75 0.23 -4.04
CA CYS A 286 2.56 1.07 -4.21
C CYS A 286 2.88 2.57 -4.16
N VAL A 287 4.02 2.95 -3.56
CA VAL A 287 4.44 4.35 -3.46
C VAL A 287 5.46 4.66 -4.57
N PRO A 288 5.15 5.58 -5.51
CA PRO A 288 6.11 6.01 -6.50
C PRO A 288 7.24 6.81 -5.82
N THR A 289 8.48 6.68 -6.33
CA THR A 289 9.64 7.42 -5.80
C THR A 289 9.43 8.94 -5.74
N PHE A 290 8.65 9.48 -6.69
CA PHE A 290 8.28 10.89 -6.74
C PHE A 290 6.77 11.02 -6.88
N SER A 291 6.14 11.76 -5.96
CA SER A 291 4.74 12.14 -6.09
C SER A 291 4.55 13.18 -7.19
N VAL A 292 3.30 13.38 -7.63
CA VAL A 292 2.95 14.42 -8.61
C VAL A 292 3.35 15.81 -8.09
N GLY A 293 3.16 16.08 -6.79
CA GLY A 293 3.59 17.32 -6.14
C GLY A 293 5.11 17.52 -6.20
N SER A 294 5.89 16.47 -5.95
CA SER A 294 7.36 16.53 -6.07
C SER A 294 7.81 16.88 -7.50
N TRP A 295 7.19 16.28 -8.52
CA TRP A 295 7.50 16.61 -9.91
C TRP A 295 7.20 18.06 -10.26
N MET A 296 6.04 18.57 -9.85
CA MET A 296 5.67 19.97 -10.08
C MET A 296 6.60 20.94 -9.37
N SER A 297 7.04 20.62 -8.15
CA SER A 297 8.00 21.42 -7.38
C SER A 297 9.39 21.44 -8.02
N ILE A 298 9.89 20.29 -8.48
CA ILE A 298 11.19 20.18 -9.16
C ILE A 298 11.17 21.02 -10.45
N ILE A 299 10.12 20.91 -11.25
CA ILE A 299 9.98 21.69 -12.50
C ILE A 299 9.91 23.18 -12.20
N ALA A 300 9.10 23.61 -11.24
CA ALA A 300 8.98 25.02 -10.85
C ALA A 300 10.31 25.59 -10.34
N SER A 301 11.03 24.81 -9.52
CA SER A 301 12.35 25.19 -8.99
C SER A 301 13.38 25.34 -10.10
N LEU A 302 13.36 24.46 -11.10
CA LEU A 302 14.27 24.53 -12.25
C LEU A 302 14.01 25.78 -13.11
N VAL A 303 12.74 26.13 -13.32
CA VAL A 303 12.38 27.36 -14.05
C VAL A 303 12.84 28.61 -13.29
N LEU A 304 12.61 28.69 -11.98
CA LEU A 304 13.07 29.81 -11.16
C LEU A 304 14.61 29.90 -11.13
N ALA A 305 15.29 28.75 -11.03
CA ALA A 305 16.75 28.70 -11.09
C ALA A 305 17.28 29.18 -12.45
N ALA A 306 16.63 28.81 -13.56
CA ALA A 306 17.02 29.28 -14.89
C ALA A 306 16.88 30.80 -15.03
N VAL A 307 15.78 31.38 -14.55
CA VAL A 307 15.58 32.84 -14.53
C VAL A 307 16.60 33.53 -13.63
N PHE A 308 16.90 32.95 -12.46
CA PHE A 308 17.90 33.48 -11.54
C PHE A 308 19.32 33.46 -12.13
N ILE A 309 19.73 32.34 -12.74
CA ILE A 309 21.03 32.22 -13.42
C ILE A 309 21.12 33.22 -14.57
N PHE A 310 20.08 33.37 -15.37
CA PHE A 310 20.04 34.36 -16.45
C PHE A 310 20.20 35.79 -15.92
N GLY A 311 19.48 36.14 -14.86
CA GLY A 311 19.62 37.43 -14.19
C GLY A 311 21.02 37.65 -13.61
N PHE A 312 21.61 36.62 -13.00
CA PHE A 312 22.97 36.66 -12.47
C PHE A 312 24.02 36.85 -13.57
N LEU A 313 23.87 36.18 -14.72
CA LEU A 313 24.76 36.37 -15.87
C LEU A 313 24.67 37.78 -16.45
N MET A 314 23.47 38.37 -16.49
CA MET A 314 23.31 39.78 -16.90
C MET A 314 24.01 40.75 -15.95
N LEU A 315 23.92 40.52 -14.63
CA LEU A 315 24.61 41.36 -13.64
C LEU A 315 26.13 41.26 -13.74
N ASN A 316 26.69 40.08 -14.03
CA ASN A 316 28.14 39.92 -14.24
C ASN A 316 28.67 40.64 -15.50
N SER A 317 27.79 40.98 -16.45
CA SER A 317 28.17 41.69 -17.68
C SER A 317 28.24 43.21 -17.51
N ILE A 318 27.82 43.76 -16.36
CA ILE A 318 27.88 45.20 -16.12
C ILE A 318 29.34 45.59 -15.88
N GLN A 319 29.99 46.03 -16.95
CA GLN A 319 31.28 46.70 -16.87
C GLN A 319 31.04 48.14 -16.42
N THR A 320 31.57 48.52 -15.27
CA THR A 320 31.60 49.93 -14.86
C THR A 320 32.52 50.66 -15.83
N MET A 321 31.99 51.62 -16.58
CA MET A 321 32.83 52.46 -17.43
C MET A 321 33.86 53.14 -16.56
N ASP A 322 35.12 52.84 -16.85
CA ASP A 322 36.28 53.40 -16.19
C ASP A 322 36.53 54.84 -16.68
N ARG A 323 35.62 55.74 -16.29
CA ARG A 323 35.68 57.16 -16.65
C ARG A 323 36.45 57.98 -15.62
N PHE A 324 36.77 57.39 -14.47
CA PHE A 324 37.38 58.09 -13.35
C PHE A 324 38.85 57.73 -13.12
N ASP A 325 39.42 56.74 -13.81
CA ASP A 325 40.83 56.36 -13.67
C ASP A 325 41.77 57.08 -14.67
N ASP A 326 41.28 58.10 -15.40
CA ASP A 326 42.13 58.92 -16.27
C ASP A 326 42.04 60.43 -15.94
N PRO A 327 42.75 60.93 -14.91
CA PRO A 327 42.89 62.35 -14.64
C PRO A 327 43.86 63.01 -15.63
N LYS A 328 43.56 62.94 -16.93
CA LYS A 328 44.25 63.72 -17.96
C LYS A 328 43.56 65.07 -18.17
N ALA A 329 43.23 65.76 -17.07
CA ALA A 329 42.93 67.18 -17.12
C ALA A 329 44.25 67.90 -17.46
N LYS A 330 44.29 68.52 -18.65
CA LYS A 330 45.39 69.38 -19.12
C LYS A 330 45.96 70.21 -17.96
N GLN A 331 47.25 70.06 -17.70
CA GLN A 331 47.98 70.93 -16.78
C GLN A 331 47.82 72.38 -17.24
N ILE A 332 47.18 73.22 -16.41
CA ILE A 332 47.08 74.66 -16.65
C ILE A 332 48.49 75.22 -16.47
N ILE A 333 49.16 75.58 -17.57
CA ILE A 333 50.47 76.22 -17.55
C ILE A 333 50.26 77.71 -17.23
N ILE A 334 50.63 78.13 -16.02
CA ILE A 334 50.61 79.54 -15.62
C ILE A 334 51.97 80.13 -15.99
N ASN A 335 52.03 80.90 -17.08
CA ASN A 335 53.20 81.72 -17.37
C ASN A 335 53.11 83.02 -16.55
N ALA A 336 53.68 83.01 -15.35
CA ALA A 336 54.03 84.25 -14.65
C ALA A 336 55.25 84.84 -15.33
N LYS A 337 55.11 86.05 -15.87
CA LYS A 337 56.18 86.82 -16.50
C LYS A 337 56.64 87.86 -15.47
N GLU A 338 57.84 87.69 -14.92
CA GLU A 338 58.55 88.77 -14.21
C GLU A 338 59.17 89.75 -15.20
#